data_AF-A0A1E8BV92-F1
#
_entry.id   AF-A0A1E8BV92-F1
#
_cell.length_a   1.000
_cell.length_b   1.000
_cell.length_c   1.000
_cell.angle_alpha   90.00
_cell.angle_beta   90.00
_cell.angle_gamma   90.00
#
_symmetry.space_group_name_H-M   'P 1'
#
loop_
_entity.id
_entity.type
_entity.pdbx_description
1 polymer ?
#
loop_
_entity_poly.entity_id
_entity_poly.type
_entity_poly.pdbx_seq_one_letter_code
_entity_poly.pdbx_strand_id
1 'polypeptide(L)'
;MRGPTHVAAGAAFALIAHNYAGIGDDPYLLTATSIIGALIPDICHQGSTLGRKIPLLSWGINKTFGHRTITHSLIFLFGITALLWYLVPQNPIIYIGMFIGVLSHLVLDALTPSGIQLLYPFESTARYRYIH
;
A
#
# COMPACT_ATOMS: atom_id res chain seq x y z
N MET A 1 -0.61 10.70 0.31
CA MET A 1 -1.69 11.63 0.69
C MET A 1 -1.68 11.68 2.22
N ARG A 2 -2.79 11.54 2.95
CA ARG A 2 -2.79 11.28 4.40
C ARG A 2 -3.47 9.94 4.70
N GLY A 3 -3.17 9.34 5.84
CA GLY A 3 -3.72 8.04 6.26
C GLY A 3 -5.24 7.86 6.06
N PRO A 4 -6.11 8.81 6.45
CA PRO A 4 -7.56 8.67 6.23
C PRO A 4 -7.96 8.51 4.76
N THR A 5 -7.24 9.16 3.83
CA THR A 5 -7.48 9.03 2.39
C THR A 5 -7.17 7.62 1.91
N HIS A 6 -6.06 7.04 2.40
CA HIS A 6 -5.67 5.67 2.05
C HIS A 6 -6.63 4.64 2.65
N VAL A 7 -7.12 4.85 3.88
CA VAL A 7 -8.17 4.01 4.50
C VAL A 7 -9.45 4.04 3.67
N ALA A 8 -9.94 5.23 3.32
CA ALA A 8 -11.16 5.39 2.53
C ALA A 8 -11.02 4.73 1.15
N ALA A 9 -9.88 4.91 0.49
CA ALA A 9 -9.61 4.29 -0.79
C ALA A 9 -9.49 2.77 -0.69
N GLY A 10 -8.73 2.23 0.26
CA GLY A 10 -8.61 0.78 0.48
C GLY A 10 -9.99 0.14 0.69
N ALA A 11 -10.83 0.75 1.53
CA ALA A 11 -12.20 0.29 1.73
C ALA A 11 -13.03 0.34 0.44
N ALA A 12 -12.98 1.46 -0.30
CA ALA A 12 -13.72 1.62 -1.55
C ALA A 12 -13.28 0.61 -2.62
N PHE A 13 -11.97 0.44 -2.84
CA PHE A 13 -11.44 -0.51 -3.82
C PHE A 13 -11.78 -1.96 -3.46
N ALA A 14 -11.73 -2.34 -2.17
CA ALA A 14 -12.13 -3.68 -1.73
C ALA A 14 -13.62 -3.95 -1.99
N LEU A 15 -14.49 -2.99 -1.67
CA LEU A 15 -15.93 -3.12 -1.93
C LEU A 15 -16.23 -3.17 -3.43
N ILE A 16 -15.55 -2.36 -4.25
CA ILE A 16 -15.69 -2.40 -5.71
C ILE A 16 -15.24 -3.77 -6.25
N ALA A 17 -14.09 -4.27 -5.80
CA ALA A 17 -13.56 -5.58 -6.21
C ALA A 17 -14.53 -6.71 -5.87
N HIS A 18 -15.12 -6.69 -4.67
CA HIS A 18 -16.12 -7.69 -4.28
C HIS A 18 -17.38 -7.60 -5.13
N ASN A 19 -18.02 -6.42 -5.19
CA ASN A 19 -19.34 -6.26 -5.81
C ASN A 19 -19.33 -6.37 -7.34
N TYR A 20 -18.25 -5.99 -8.00
CA TYR A 20 -18.19 -5.92 -9.47
C TYR A 20 -17.27 -6.96 -10.11
N ALA A 21 -16.26 -7.45 -9.39
CA ALA A 21 -15.33 -8.47 -9.91
C ALA A 21 -15.49 -9.83 -9.24
N GLY A 22 -16.40 -9.96 -8.25
CA GLY A 22 -16.62 -11.21 -7.53
C GLY A 22 -15.40 -11.67 -6.71
N ILE A 23 -14.54 -10.73 -6.30
CA ILE A 23 -13.32 -11.05 -5.56
C ILE A 23 -13.62 -11.19 -4.07
N GLY A 24 -13.28 -12.35 -3.50
CA GLY A 24 -13.30 -12.62 -2.07
C GLY A 24 -14.71 -12.83 -1.51
N ASP A 25 -15.00 -14.05 -1.05
CA ASP A 25 -16.35 -14.44 -0.60
C ASP A 25 -16.79 -13.73 0.70
N ASP A 26 -15.82 -13.27 1.51
CA ASP A 26 -16.07 -12.48 2.72
C ASP A 26 -15.70 -11.00 2.47
N PRO A 27 -16.69 -10.11 2.22
CA PRO A 27 -16.44 -8.70 1.96
C PRO A 27 -15.89 -7.97 3.19
N TYR A 28 -16.21 -8.40 4.42
CA TYR A 28 -15.74 -7.74 5.63
C TYR A 28 -14.26 -8.02 5.85
N LEU A 29 -13.85 -9.28 5.71
CA LEU A 29 -12.44 -9.66 5.82
C LEU A 29 -11.59 -9.05 4.70
N LEU A 30 -12.11 -9.03 3.47
CA LEU A 30 -11.46 -8.39 2.33
C LEU A 30 -11.25 -6.89 2.58
N THR A 31 -12.30 -6.21 3.04
CA THR A 31 -12.26 -4.77 3.33
C THR A 31 -11.31 -4.45 4.48
N ALA A 32 -11.38 -5.21 5.58
CA ALA A 32 -10.52 -5.00 6.74
C ALA A 32 -9.03 -5.17 6.39
N THR A 33 -8.70 -6.23 5.65
CA THR A 33 -7.31 -6.51 5.24
C THR A 33 -6.82 -5.52 4.19
N SER A 34 -7.70 -5.01 3.33
CA SER A 34 -7.38 -3.92 2.40
C SER A 34 -7.14 -2.58 3.09
N ILE A 35 -7.93 -2.22 4.10
CA ILE A 35 -7.68 -1.03 4.92
C ILE A 35 -6.30 -1.12 5.60
N ILE A 36 -5.95 -2.29 6.15
CA ILE A 36 -4.64 -2.53 6.75
C ILE A 36 -3.55 -2.37 5.67
N GLY A 37 -3.71 -3.01 4.51
CA GLY A 37 -2.74 -2.92 3.42
C GLY A 37 -2.54 -1.51 2.90
N ALA A 38 -3.59 -0.69 2.84
CA ALA A 38 -3.50 0.69 2.41
C ALA A 38 -2.71 1.59 3.40
N LEU A 39 -2.52 1.15 4.65
CA LEU A 39 -1.75 1.91 5.65
C LEU A 39 -0.30 1.44 5.79
N ILE A 40 0.02 0.23 5.33
CA ILE A 40 1.34 -0.39 5.51
C ILE A 40 2.47 0.40 4.79
N PRO A 41 2.32 0.86 3.53
CA PRO A 41 3.37 1.62 2.84
C PRO A 41 3.87 2.85 3.60
N ASP A 42 2.96 3.49 4.34
CA ASP A 42 3.21 4.69 5.13
C ASP A 42 4.04 4.45 6.41
N ILE A 43 4.37 3.20 6.76
CA ILE A 43 5.27 2.87 7.88
C ILE A 43 6.62 3.59 7.77
N CYS A 44 7.08 3.89 6.55
CA CYS A 44 8.36 4.56 6.33
C CYS A 44 8.41 6.04 6.80
N HIS A 45 7.29 6.63 7.24
CA HIS A 45 7.23 8.02 7.64
C HIS A 45 6.87 8.18 9.10
N GLN A 46 7.77 8.77 9.89
CA GLN A 46 7.56 9.01 11.32
C GLN A 46 6.35 9.90 11.64
N GLY A 47 5.85 10.69 10.68
CA GLY A 47 4.63 11.48 10.82
C GLY A 47 3.34 10.73 10.50
N SER A 48 3.40 9.53 9.91
CA SER A 48 2.21 8.74 9.56
C SER A 48 1.61 8.06 10.79
N THR A 49 0.36 7.62 10.69
CA THR A 49 -0.34 6.91 11.76
C THR A 49 0.43 5.67 12.22
N LEU A 50 1.09 4.97 11.29
CA LEU A 50 1.80 3.72 11.58
C LEU A 50 3.27 3.95 11.90
N GLY A 51 3.93 4.91 11.26
CA GLY A 51 5.32 5.25 11.57
C GLY A 51 5.52 5.88 12.95
N ARG A 52 4.51 6.59 13.48
CA ARG A 52 4.51 7.05 14.89
C ARG A 52 4.52 5.90 15.90
N LYS A 53 3.95 4.74 15.54
CA LYS A 53 3.90 3.56 16.43
C LYS A 53 5.22 2.79 16.43
N ILE A 54 6.03 2.90 15.37
CA ILE A 54 7.31 2.18 15.22
C ILE A 54 8.42 3.14 14.74
N PRO A 55 8.85 4.10 15.58
CA PRO A 55 9.72 5.19 15.15
C PRO A 55 11.14 4.73 14.75
N LEU A 56 11.66 3.67 15.38
CA LEU A 56 12.98 3.10 15.06
C LEU A 56 13.04 2.52 13.64
N LEU A 57 12.02 1.73 13.28
CA LEU A 57 11.90 1.14 11.94
C LEU A 57 11.72 2.24 10.88
N SER A 58 10.86 3.22 11.19
CA SER A 58 10.59 4.36 10.32
C SER A 58 11.86 5.18 10.05
N TRP A 59 12.65 5.45 11.10
CA TRP A 59 13.93 6.14 10.98
C TRP A 59 14.94 5.36 10.13
N GLY A 60 15.09 4.06 10.39
CA GLY A 60 16.03 3.20 9.65
C GLY A 60 15.72 3.18 8.15
N ILE A 61 14.47 2.88 7.79
CA ILE A 61 14.03 2.82 6.38
C ILE A 61 14.22 4.17 5.68
N ASN A 62 13.83 5.26 6.34
CA ASN A 62 13.97 6.59 5.76
C ASN A 62 15.45 6.96 5.55
N LYS A 63 16.32 6.61 6.49
CA LYS A 63 17.75 6.92 6.41
C LYS A 63 18.46 6.12 5.32
N THR A 64 18.07 4.86 5.10
CA THR A 64 18.73 3.97 4.13
C THR A 64 18.16 4.10 2.72
N PHE A 65 16.85 4.28 2.57
CA PHE A 65 16.18 4.26 1.27
C PHE A 65 15.53 5.59 0.89
N GLY A 66 15.35 6.52 1.83
CA GLY A 66 14.55 7.74 1.62
C GLY A 66 13.05 7.52 1.83
N HIS A 67 12.29 8.61 1.79
CA HIS A 67 10.83 8.58 1.88
C HIS A 67 10.22 8.21 0.52
N ARG A 68 9.19 7.34 0.50
CA ARG A 68 8.44 6.91 -0.70
C ARG A 68 9.25 6.15 -1.76
N THR A 69 10.24 5.39 -1.32
CA THR A 69 11.05 4.53 -2.17
C THR A 69 10.63 3.08 -1.99
N ILE A 70 11.34 2.29 -1.16
CA ILE A 70 11.14 0.85 -1.08
C ILE A 70 9.70 0.46 -0.73
N THR A 71 9.07 1.08 0.27
CA THR A 71 7.69 0.74 0.67
C THR A 71 6.62 1.22 -0.32
N HIS A 72 7.01 2.06 -1.28
CA HIS A 72 6.13 2.59 -2.33
C HIS A 72 6.51 2.04 -3.71
N SER A 73 7.01 0.81 -3.75
CA SER A 73 7.47 0.14 -4.97
C SER A 73 6.65 -1.13 -5.26
N LEU A 74 6.69 -1.59 -6.52
CA LEU A 74 6.10 -2.88 -6.90
C LEU A 74 6.78 -4.06 -6.18
N ILE A 75 8.07 -3.96 -5.89
CA ILE A 75 8.78 -4.98 -5.12
C ILE A 75 8.14 -5.14 -3.74
N PHE A 76 7.77 -4.03 -3.10
CA PHE A 76 7.09 -4.09 -1.81
C PHE A 76 5.68 -4.67 -1.91
N LEU A 77 4.89 -4.25 -2.91
CA LEU A 77 3.57 -4.80 -3.18
C LEU A 77 3.62 -6.33 -3.34
N PHE A 78 4.45 -6.84 -4.26
CA PHE A 78 4.54 -8.27 -4.49
C PHE A 78 5.22 -9.01 -3.33
N GLY A 79 6.21 -8.39 -2.68
CA GLY A 79 6.92 -8.97 -1.55
C GLY A 79 6.02 -9.20 -0.34
N ILE A 80 5.21 -8.21 0.06
CA ILE A 80 4.30 -8.35 1.21
C ILE A 80 3.16 -9.33 0.90
N THR A 81 2.63 -9.31 -0.32
CA THR A 81 1.60 -10.26 -0.75
C THR A 81 2.13 -11.69 -0.82
N ALA A 82 3.32 -11.90 -1.38
CA ALA A 82 3.97 -13.21 -1.44
C ALA A 82 4.31 -13.76 -0.04
N LEU A 83 4.76 -12.88 0.88
CA LEU A 83 5.01 -13.26 2.27
C LEU A 83 3.73 -13.75 2.95
N LEU A 84 2.61 -13.02 2.80
CA LEU A 84 1.33 -13.46 3.36
C LEU A 84 0.79 -14.73 2.70
N TRP A 85 0.97 -14.88 1.39
CA TRP A 85 0.64 -16.12 0.70
C TRP A 85 1.40 -17.32 1.29
N TYR A 86 2.68 -17.15 1.63
CA TYR A 86 3.48 -18.19 2.29
C TYR A 86 3.07 -18.45 3.74
N LEU A 87 2.77 -17.41 4.53
CA LEU A 87 2.47 -17.54 5.96
C LEU A 87 1.03 -18.01 6.26
N VAL A 88 0.06 -17.58 5.44
CA VAL A 88 -1.36 -17.89 5.61
C VAL A 88 -1.99 -18.36 4.29
N PRO A 89 -1.46 -19.43 3.66
CA PRO A 89 -1.92 -19.90 2.33
C PRO A 89 -3.40 -20.31 2.34
N GLN A 90 -3.91 -20.74 3.49
CA GLN A 90 -5.27 -21.21 3.69
C GLN A 90 -6.33 -20.09 3.56
N ASN A 91 -5.91 -18.81 3.68
CA ASN A 91 -6.80 -17.66 3.75
C ASN A 91 -6.51 -16.67 2.61
N PRO A 92 -6.93 -16.97 1.37
CA PRO A 92 -6.65 -16.14 0.20
C PRO A 92 -7.09 -14.69 0.31
N ILE A 93 -8.23 -14.48 0.97
CA ILE A 93 -8.83 -13.16 1.18
C ILE A 93 -7.84 -12.21 1.88
N ILE A 94 -6.99 -12.71 2.76
CA ILE A 94 -6.04 -11.87 3.52
C ILE A 94 -4.98 -11.27 2.60
N TYR A 95 -4.31 -12.09 1.77
CA TYR A 95 -3.25 -11.58 0.90
C TYR A 95 -3.80 -10.86 -0.35
N ILE A 96 -5.01 -11.21 -0.80
CA ILE A 96 -5.73 -10.46 -1.84
C ILE A 96 -6.14 -9.07 -1.34
N GLY A 97 -6.76 -9.00 -0.15
CA GLY A 97 -7.12 -7.72 0.46
C GLY A 97 -5.89 -6.85 0.69
N MET A 98 -4.81 -7.44 1.23
CA MET A 98 -3.52 -6.77 1.36
C MET A 98 -3.03 -6.18 0.03
N PHE A 99 -3.07 -6.96 -1.05
CA PHE A 99 -2.67 -6.53 -2.38
C PHE A 99 -3.49 -5.33 -2.86
N ILE A 100 -4.83 -5.41 -2.76
CA ILE A 100 -5.73 -4.32 -3.16
C ILE A 100 -5.44 -3.05 -2.35
N GLY A 101 -5.24 -3.21 -1.04
CA GLY A 101 -4.93 -2.10 -0.14
C GLY A 101 -3.65 -1.38 -0.52
N VAL A 102 -2.54 -2.12 -0.62
CA VAL A 102 -1.24 -1.56 -0.99
C VAL A 102 -1.29 -0.96 -2.40
N LEU A 103 -1.93 -1.63 -3.36
CA LEU A 103 -2.08 -1.10 -4.72
C LEU A 103 -2.84 0.23 -4.73
N SER A 104 -3.94 0.34 -3.98
CA SER A 104 -4.69 1.59 -3.87
C SER A 104 -3.84 2.74 -3.30
N HIS A 105 -2.97 2.44 -2.32
CA HIS A 105 -2.02 3.41 -1.79
C HIS A 105 -1.04 3.88 -2.85
N LEU A 106 -0.42 2.94 -3.59
CA LEU A 106 0.54 3.27 -4.64
C LEU A 106 -0.09 4.11 -5.75
N VAL A 107 -1.30 3.75 -6.20
CA VAL A 107 -2.04 4.49 -7.22
C VAL A 107 -2.29 5.93 -6.75
N LEU A 108 -2.81 6.09 -5.53
CA LEU A 108 -3.07 7.42 -4.97
C LEU A 108 -1.81 8.28 -4.88
N ASP A 109 -0.71 7.72 -4.40
CA ASP A 109 0.53 8.49 -4.24
C ASP A 109 1.23 8.77 -5.58
N ALA A 110 1.13 7.88 -6.57
CA ALA A 110 1.58 8.14 -7.94
C ALA A 110 0.81 9.28 -8.61
N LEU A 111 -0.46 9.49 -8.23
CA LEU A 111 -1.28 10.61 -8.70
C LEU A 111 -0.95 11.94 -8.02
N THR A 112 -0.07 11.97 -7.01
CA THR A 112 0.38 13.21 -6.39
C THR A 112 1.53 13.86 -7.19
N PRO A 113 1.72 15.19 -7.15
CA PRO A 113 2.84 15.85 -7.82
C PRO A 113 4.22 15.34 -7.37
N SER A 114 4.33 14.90 -6.10
CA SER A 114 5.54 14.30 -5.55
C SER A 114 5.84 12.92 -6.13
N GLY A 115 4.82 12.17 -6.56
CA GLY A 115 4.94 10.81 -7.09
C GLY A 115 5.52 9.79 -6.10
N ILE A 116 5.88 8.62 -6.65
CA ILE A 116 6.54 7.49 -5.97
C ILE A 116 7.59 6.84 -6.87
N GLN A 117 8.58 6.16 -6.28
CA GLN A 117 9.58 5.39 -7.04
C GLN A 117 9.08 3.96 -7.31
N LEU A 118 8.10 3.83 -8.21
CA LEU A 118 7.35 2.59 -8.43
C LEU A 118 8.22 1.40 -8.84
N LEU A 119 9.26 1.61 -9.66
CA LEU A 119 10.19 0.56 -10.10
C LEU A 119 11.52 0.58 -9.34
N TYR A 120 11.56 1.08 -8.11
CA TYR A 120 12.74 0.91 -7.23
C TYR A 120 13.25 -0.55 -7.32
N PRO A 121 14.57 -0.81 -7.49
CA PRO A 121 15.69 0.13 -7.34
C PRO A 121 16.05 0.97 -8.58
N PHE A 122 15.35 0.82 -9.70
CA PHE A 122 15.58 1.67 -10.87
C PHE A 122 15.10 3.10 -10.59
N GLU A 123 15.85 4.10 -11.07
CA GLU A 123 15.50 5.52 -10.93
C GLU A 123 14.33 5.90 -11.85
N SER A 124 13.14 5.40 -11.54
CA SER A 124 11.90 5.77 -12.24
C SER A 124 10.90 6.31 -11.23
N THR A 125 10.56 7.59 -11.38
CA THR A 125 9.51 8.22 -10.59
C THR A 125 8.21 8.15 -11.38
N ALA A 126 7.25 7.36 -10.90
CA ALA A 126 5.88 7.42 -11.39
C ALA A 126 5.21 8.63 -10.75
N ARG A 127 4.87 9.64 -11.57
CA ARG A 127 4.16 10.84 -11.14
C ARG A 127 3.22 11.34 -12.23
N TYR A 128 2.04 11.79 -11.84
CA TYR A 128 1.16 12.54 -12.74
C TYR A 128 1.74 13.95 -12.98
N ARG A 129 2.11 14.26 -14.23
CA ARG A 129 2.72 15.56 -14.60
C ARG A 129 1.62 16.46 -15.18
N TYR A 130 1.24 17.51 -14.46
CA TYR A 130 0.44 18.59 -15.04
C TYR A 130 1.32 19.29 -16.10
N ILE A 131 0.89 19.25 -17.35
CA ILE A 131 1.45 20.06 -18.43
C ILE A 131 0.58 21.32 -18.48
N HIS A 132 1.06 22.40 -17.88
CA HIS A 132 0.55 23.75 -18.09
C HIS A 132 1.69 24.58 -18.67
#